data_AF-A0A5S4YIQ4-F1
#
_entry.id   AF-A0A5S4YIQ4-F1
#
_cell.length_a   1.000
_cell.length_b   1.000
_cell.length_c   1.000
_cell.angle_alpha   90.00
_cell.angle_beta   90.00
_cell.angle_gamma   90.00
#
_symmetry.space_group_name_H-M   'P 1'
#
loop_
_entity.id
_entity.type
_entity.pdbx_description
1 polymer ?
#
loop_
_entity_poly.entity_id
_entity_poly.type
_entity_poly.pdbx_seq_one_letter_code
_entity_poly.pdbx_strand_id
1 'polypeptide(L)' 'LKSAYTVKLGKEAFYRQAEMSLAEAYRYAAEVMTENMMARDAEEGIGAFIEKRTPTWRDE' A
#
# COMPACT_ATOMS: atom_id res chain seq x y z
N LEU A 1 -7.33 13.42 -2.39
CA LEU A 1 -6.07 12.94 -3.00
C LEU A 1 -5.62 11.69 -2.26
N LYS A 2 -4.76 10.84 -2.85
CA LYS A 2 -4.22 9.61 -2.23
C LYS A 2 -2.75 9.85 -1.88
N SER A 3 -2.21 9.13 -0.88
CA SER A 3 -0.76 9.09 -0.61
C SER A 3 0.02 8.66 -1.85
N ALA A 4 0.99 9.48 -2.28
CA ALA A 4 1.88 9.17 -3.39
C ALA A 4 2.81 8.00 -3.05
N TYR A 5 3.24 7.89 -1.79
CA TYR A 5 4.06 6.78 -1.29
C TYR A 5 3.32 5.44 -1.46
N THR A 6 2.09 5.36 -0.96
CA THR A 6 1.27 4.14 -1.04
C THR A 6 0.99 3.77 -2.50
N VAL A 7 0.72 4.75 -3.36
CA VAL A 7 0.46 4.52 -4.79
C VAL A 7 1.70 4.01 -5.52
N LYS A 8 2.89 4.53 -5.20
CA LYS A 8 4.15 4.09 -5.78
C LYS A 8 4.41 2.62 -5.46
N LEU A 9 4.32 2.25 -4.19
CA LEU A 9 4.57 0.88 -3.72
C LEU A 9 3.63 -0.12 -4.40
N GLY A 10 2.33 0.18 -4.44
CA GLY A 10 1.35 -0.67 -5.10
C GLY A 10 1.58 -0.84 -6.60
N LYS A 11 2.03 0.21 -7.30
CA LYS A 11 2.35 0.13 -8.73
C LYS A 11 3.61 -0.70 -9.01
N GLU A 12 4.66 -0.51 -8.22
CA GLU A 12 5.88 -1.32 -8.32
C GLU A 12 5.58 -2.80 -8.11
N ALA A 13 4.80 -3.12 -7.08
CA ALA A 13 4.39 -4.49 -6.80
C ALA A 13 3.53 -5.07 -7.93
N PHE A 14 2.61 -4.27 -8.50
CA PHE A 14 1.77 -4.68 -9.62
C PHE A 14 2.60 -5.10 -10.85
N TYR A 15 3.60 -4.30 -11.24
CA TYR A 15 4.45 -4.66 -12.38
C TYR A 15 5.36 -5.83 -12.06
N ARG A 16 5.90 -5.90 -10.84
CA ARG A 16 6.84 -6.97 -10.46
C ARG A 16 6.17 -8.34 -10.35
N GLN A 17 4.92 -8.41 -9.88
CA GLN A 17 4.19 -9.68 -9.79
C GLN A 17 3.76 -10.23 -11.16
N ALA A 18 3.72 -9.40 -12.20
CA ALA A 18 3.23 -9.81 -13.52
C ALA A 18 4.10 -10.91 -14.17
N GLU A 19 5.38 -10.96 -13.81
CA GLU A 19 6.36 -11.96 -14.29
C GLU A 19 6.46 -13.20 -13.37
N MET A 20 5.65 -13.27 -12.30
CA MET A 20 5.69 -14.34 -11.31
C MET A 20 4.63 -15.40 -11.58
N SER A 21 4.86 -16.64 -11.09
CA SER A 21 3.77 -17.60 -10.99
C SER A 21 2.71 -17.12 -9.99
N LEU A 22 1.47 -17.63 -10.10
CA LEU A 22 0.39 -17.22 -9.21
C LEU A 22 0.73 -17.38 -7.73
N ALA A 23 1.35 -18.52 -7.35
CA ALA A 23 1.72 -18.78 -5.97
C ALA A 23 2.78 -17.79 -5.45
N GLU A 24 3.76 -17.44 -6.30
CA GLU A 24 4.79 -16.47 -5.97
C GLU A 24 4.22 -15.05 -5.87
N ALA A 25 3.36 -14.67 -6.82
CA ALA A 25 2.67 -13.38 -6.81
C ALA A 25 1.86 -13.20 -5.52
N TYR A 26 1.14 -14.22 -5.05
CA TYR A 26 0.40 -14.16 -3.80
C TYR A 26 1.31 -13.96 -2.58
N ARG A 27 2.42 -14.71 -2.49
CA ARG A 27 3.39 -14.51 -1.39
C ARG A 27 3.98 -13.11 -1.41
N TYR A 28 4.44 -12.68 -2.59
CA TYR A 28 5.06 -11.37 -2.76
C TYR A 28 4.09 -10.23 -2.43
N ALA A 29 2.86 -10.29 -2.95
CA ALA A 29 1.85 -9.29 -2.63
C ALA A 29 1.50 -9.26 -1.13
N ALA A 30 1.46 -10.41 -0.45
CA ALA A 30 1.23 -10.47 0.99
C ALA A 30 2.35 -9.79 1.79
N GLU A 31 3.61 -9.99 1.40
CA GLU A 31 4.76 -9.31 2.00
C GLU A 31 4.68 -7.79 1.80
N VAL A 32 4.48 -7.34 0.55
CA VAL A 32 4.31 -5.92 0.21
C VAL A 32 3.19 -5.27 1.00
N MET A 33 2.02 -5.92 1.09
CA MET A 33 0.89 -5.39 1.85
C MET A 33 1.21 -5.29 3.34
N THR A 34 1.92 -6.28 3.90
CA THR A 34 2.32 -6.27 5.31
C THR A 34 3.32 -5.16 5.62
N GLU A 35 4.30 -4.94 4.75
CA GLU A 35 5.24 -3.81 4.85
C GLU A 35 4.51 -2.47 4.71
N ASN A 36 3.60 -2.35 3.74
CA ASN A 36 2.81 -1.14 3.53
C ASN A 36 1.98 -0.76 4.76
N MET A 37 1.46 -1.74 5.50
CA MET A 37 0.71 -1.49 6.75
C MET A 37 1.54 -0.83 7.85
N MET A 38 2.88 -0.86 7.75
CA MET A 38 3.79 -0.18 8.66
C MET A 38 4.07 1.28 8.26
N ALA A 39 3.64 1.70 7.06
CA ALA A 39 3.81 3.07 6.58
C ALA A 39 2.87 4.05 7.31
N ARG A 40 3.34 5.28 7.53
CA ARG A 40 2.56 6.30 8.26
C ARG A 40 1.32 6.71 7.50
N ASP A 41 1.41 6.78 6.18
CA ASP A 41 0.26 7.07 5.34
C ASP A 41 -0.76 5.92 5.31
N ALA A 42 -0.35 4.66 5.54
CA ALA A 42 -1.30 3.56 5.67
C ALA A 42 -2.09 3.67 6.98
N GLU A 43 -1.40 3.93 8.09
CA GLU A 43 -2.01 4.20 9.40
C GLU A 43 -3.01 5.37 9.31
N GLU A 44 -2.59 6.49 8.74
CA GLU A 44 -3.43 7.69 8.57
C GLU A 44 -4.63 7.43 7.67
N GLY A 45 -4.44 6.72 6.55
CA GLY A 45 -5.52 6.43 5.62
C GLY A 45 -6.62 5.56 6.24
N ILE A 46 -6.21 4.56 7.04
CA ILE A 46 -7.12 3.68 7.77
C ILE A 46 -7.84 4.47 8.87
N GLY A 47 -7.10 5.23 9.68
CA GLY A 47 -7.67 6.05 10.75
C GLY A 47 -8.67 7.08 10.21
N ALA A 48 -8.28 7.83 9.18
CA ALA A 48 -9.14 8.82 8.54
C ALA A 48 -10.42 8.22 7.95
N PHE A 49 -10.32 7.01 7.36
CA PHE A 49 -11.48 6.28 6.85
C PHE A 49 -12.45 5.88 7.96
N ILE A 50 -11.94 5.29 9.05
CA ILE A 50 -12.74 4.88 10.22
C ILE A 50 -13.41 6.09 10.86
N GLU A 51 -12.68 7.20 11.00
CA GLU A 51 -13.15 8.44 11.63
C GLU A 51 -13.98 9.33 10.69
N LYS A 52 -14.11 8.96 9.40
CA LYS A 52 -14.83 9.73 8.36
C LYS A 52 -14.31 11.16 8.18
N ARG A 53 -13.01 11.36 8.32
CA ARG A 53 -12.32 12.64 8.08
C ARG A 53 -11.47 12.61 6.82
N THR A 54 -11.09 13.77 6.33
CA THR A 54 -10.12 13.87 5.24
C THR A 54 -8.73 13.48 5.76
N PRO A 55 -8.03 12.54 5.10
CA PRO A 55 -6.67 12.18 5.48
C PRO A 55 -5.66 13.28 5.14
N THR A 56 -4.62 13.38 5.96
CA THR A 56 -3.46 14.27 5.78
C THR A 56 -2.23 13.45 5.46
N TRP A 57 -1.89 13.36 4.18
CA TRP A 57 -0.75 12.58 3.70
C TRP A 57 0.57 13.27 3.96
N ARG A 58 1.60 12.48 4.28
CA ARG A 58 2.99 12.92 4.38
C ARG A 58 3.86 12.40 3.24
N ASP A 59 3.35 11.45 2.48
CA ASP A 59 4.06 10.73 1.42
C ASP A 59 5.28 9.97 1.97
N GLU A 60 5.10 9.33 3.13
CA GLU A 60 6.10 8.58 3.93
C GLU A 60 5.58 7.22 4.44
#